data_AF-A0A704CQJ8-F1
#
_entry.id   AF-A0A704CQJ8-F1
#
_cell.length_a   1.000
_cell.length_b   1.000
_cell.length_c   1.000
_cell.angle_alpha   90.00
_cell.angle_beta   90.00
_cell.angle_gamma   90.00
#
_symmetry.space_group_name_H-M   'P 1'
#
loop_
_entity.id
_entity.type
_entity.pdbx_description
1 polymer ?
#
loop_
_entity_poly.entity_id
_entity_poly.type
_entity_poly.pdbx_seq_one_letter_code
_entity_poly.pdbx_strand_id
1 'polypeptide(L)' 'LTEQLLETGVDSIAIKDMSGILTPMAAYELVSEIKKRYDVRLHLHCHATTGMAEMALLKAIEAGVDGVDTAIS' A
#
# COMPACT_ATOMS: atom_id res chain seq x y z
N LEU A 1 3.68 -6.56 12.66
CA LEU A 1 4.02 -5.14 12.48
C LEU A 1 2.78 -4.27 12.41
N THR A 2 1.82 -4.51 11.49
CA THR A 2 0.58 -3.71 11.41
C THR A 2 -0.11 -3.55 12.75
N GLU A 3 -0.39 -4.66 13.45
CA GLU A 3 -0.99 -4.65 14.79
C GLU A 3 -0.19 -3.81 15.81
N GLN A 4 1.13 -3.99 15.86
CA GLN A 4 2.01 -3.22 16.75
C GLN A 4 1.96 -1.72 16.47
N LEU A 5 1.80 -1.30 15.20
CA LEU A 5 1.62 0.10 14.84
C LEU A 5 0.24 0.62 15.27
N LEU A 6 -0.81 -0.19 15.17
CA LEU A 6 -2.13 0.19 15.64
C LEU A 6 -2.18 0.37 17.16
N GLU A 7 -1.46 -0.48 17.91
CA GLU A 7 -1.35 -0.40 19.37
C GLU A 7 -0.69 0.91 19.85
N THR A 8 0.13 1.57 19.02
CA THR A 8 0.69 2.89 19.37
C THR A 8 -0.31 4.04 19.17
N GLY A 9 -1.49 3.77 18.61
CA GLY A 9 -2.57 4.75 18.44
C GLY A 9 -2.47 5.58 17.15
N VAL A 10 -1.90 5.04 16.07
CA VAL A 10 -1.82 5.74 14.78
C VAL A 10 -3.19 5.86 14.10
N ASP A 11 -3.45 6.99 13.43
CA ASP A 11 -4.68 7.20 12.66
C ASP A 11 -4.66 6.50 11.28
N SER A 12 -3.47 6.20 10.76
CA SER A 12 -3.28 5.58 9.44
C SER A 12 -1.94 4.87 9.32
N ILE A 13 -1.84 3.96 8.35
CA ILE A 13 -0.62 3.19 8.06
C ILE A 13 -0.22 3.42 6.60
N ALA A 14 1.09 3.57 6.38
CA ALA A 14 1.68 3.64 5.05
C ALA A 14 2.42 2.34 4.71
N ILE A 15 2.15 1.78 3.53
CA ILE A 15 3.02 0.81 2.88
C ILE A 15 4.01 1.61 2.04
N LYS A 16 5.29 1.60 2.42
CA LYS A 16 6.35 2.34 1.73
C LYS A 16 7.29 1.41 0.97
N ASP A 17 7.09 1.30 -0.33
CA ASP A 17 8.04 0.66 -1.25
C ASP A 17 9.02 1.71 -1.80
N MET A 18 10.15 1.86 -1.13
CA MET A 18 11.18 2.85 -1.47
C MET A 18 12.00 2.49 -2.72
N SER A 19 12.09 1.21 -3.07
CA SER A 19 12.93 0.72 -4.18
C SER A 19 12.12 0.42 -5.43
N GLY A 20 10.79 0.34 -5.33
CA GLY A 20 9.92 0.00 -6.45
C GLY A 20 9.91 -1.51 -6.74
N ILE A 21 10.08 -2.35 -5.71
CA ILE A 21 10.15 -3.81 -5.85
C ILE A 21 8.81 -4.51 -5.66
N LEU A 22 7.78 -3.77 -5.24
CA LEU A 22 6.46 -4.33 -4.99
C LEU A 22 5.81 -4.74 -6.32
N THR A 23 5.58 -6.04 -6.48
CA THR A 23 4.88 -6.55 -7.67
C THR A 23 3.37 -6.28 -7.56
N PRO A 24 2.64 -6.22 -8.68
CA PRO A 24 1.21 -5.93 -8.65
C PRO A 24 0.37 -6.92 -7.84
N MET A 25 0.67 -8.23 -7.94
CA MET A 25 -0.05 -9.24 -7.17
C MET A 25 0.28 -9.17 -5.67
N ALA A 26 1.54 -8.90 -5.32
CA ALA A 26 1.92 -8.69 -3.92
C ALA A 26 1.23 -7.47 -3.32
N ALA A 27 1.05 -6.38 -4.10
CA ALA A 27 0.30 -5.21 -3.66
C ALA A 27 -1.16 -5.55 -3.36
N TYR A 28 -1.82 -6.29 -4.27
CA TYR A 28 -3.21 -6.72 -4.08
C TYR A 28 -3.37 -7.57 -2.82
N GLU A 29 -2.53 -8.60 -2.65
CA GLU A 29 -2.59 -9.53 -1.53
C GLU A 29 -2.32 -8.83 -0.21
N LEU A 30 -1.28 -8.01 -0.13
CA LEU A 30 -0.90 -7.28 1.08
C LEU A 30 -2.02 -6.33 1.54
N VAL A 31 -2.55 -5.53 0.62
CA VAL A 31 -3.63 -4.58 0.93
C VAL A 31 -4.89 -5.34 1.34
N SER A 32 -5.28 -6.38 0.58
CA SER A 32 -6.45 -7.19 0.89
C SER A 32 -6.36 -7.80 2.29
N GLU A 33 -5.22 -8.36 2.66
CA GLU A 33 -5.05 -8.99 3.97
C GLU A 33 -5.07 -7.99 5.12
N ILE A 34 -4.52 -6.79 4.94
CA ILE A 34 -4.59 -5.73 5.95
C ILE A 34 -6.03 -5.25 6.11
N LYS A 35 -6.72 -4.90 5.02
CA LYS A 35 -8.09 -4.37 5.05
C LYS A 35 -9.13 -5.39 5.55
N LYS A 36 -8.87 -6.70 5.40
CA LYS A 36 -9.73 -7.76 6.00
C LYS A 36 -9.63 -7.82 7.52
N ARG A 37 -8.46 -7.53 8.09
CA ARG A 37 -8.17 -7.75 9.52
C ARG A 37 -8.32 -6.49 10.36
N TYR A 38 -8.09 -5.33 9.77
CA TYR A 38 -7.99 -4.07 10.50
C TYR A 38 -8.80 -2.99 9.80
N ASP A 39 -9.62 -2.29 10.59
CA ASP A 39 -10.30 -1.07 10.15
C ASP A 39 -9.36 0.13 10.33
N VAL A 40 -8.43 0.29 9.40
CA VAL A 40 -7.45 1.37 9.38
C VAL A 40 -7.35 1.98 7.99
N ARG A 41 -7.08 3.29 7.94
CA ARG A 41 -6.74 3.98 6.70
C ARG A 41 -5.35 3.57 6.23
N LEU A 42 -5.27 3.04 5.01
CA LEU A 42 -4.04 2.52 4.41
C LEU A 42 -3.64 3.38 3.20
N HIS A 43 -2.37 3.76 3.13
CA HIS A 43 -1.80 4.54 2.02
C HIS A 43 -0.65 3.76 1.39
N LEU A 44 -0.64 3.61 0.07
CA LEU A 44 0.47 3.00 -0.65
C LEU A 44 1.37 4.06 -1.33
N HIS A 45 2.66 3.98 -1.02
CA HIS A 45 3.72 4.71 -1.70
C HIS A 45 4.63 3.73 -2.45
N CYS A 46 4.89 3.99 -3.73
CA CYS A 46 5.73 3.14 -4.57
C CYS A 46 6.58 3.98 -5.55
N HIS A 47 7.83 3.56 -5.76
CA HIS A 47 8.72 4.13 -6.77
C HIS A 47 8.62 3.38 -8.11
N ALA A 48 8.65 4.11 -9.24
CA ALA A 48 8.57 3.52 -10.58
C ALA A 48 9.91 2.96 -11.13
N THR A 49 10.91 2.73 -10.27
CA THR A 49 12.28 2.32 -10.67
C THR A 49 12.29 1.07 -11.56
N THR A 50 11.40 0.11 -11.30
CA THR A 50 11.28 -1.15 -12.04
C THR A 50 10.21 -1.11 -13.14
N GLY A 51 9.49 0.01 -13.29
CA GLY A 51 8.35 0.15 -14.21
C GLY A 51 7.07 -0.58 -13.78
N MET A 52 7.00 -1.09 -12.55
CA MET A 52 5.82 -1.82 -12.05
C MET A 52 4.88 -0.97 -11.19
N ALA A 53 5.27 0.25 -10.83
CA ALA A 53 4.58 1.04 -9.80
C ALA A 53 3.11 1.28 -10.15
N GLU A 54 2.81 1.68 -11.38
CA GLU A 54 1.45 2.00 -11.83
C GLU A 54 0.53 0.79 -11.70
N MET A 55 1.01 -0.40 -12.08
CA MET A 55 0.27 -1.64 -11.94
C MET A 55 0.12 -2.06 -10.47
N ALA A 56 1.14 -1.83 -9.63
CA ALA A 56 1.05 -2.07 -8.19
C ALA A 56 0.05 -1.14 -7.51
N LEU A 57 0.04 0.14 -7.86
CA LEU A 57 -0.93 1.12 -7.38
C LEU A 57 -2.35 0.73 -7.82
N LEU A 58 -2.55 0.38 -9.09
CA LEU A 58 -3.85 -0.07 -9.60
C LEU A 58 -4.36 -1.29 -8.83
N LYS A 59 -3.50 -2.29 -8.60
CA LYS A 59 -3.88 -3.49 -7.85
C LYS A 59 -4.14 -3.23 -6.37
N ALA A 60 -3.43 -2.29 -5.75
CA ALA A 60 -3.76 -1.84 -4.41
C ALA A 60 -5.11 -1.12 -4.35
N ILE A 61 -5.46 -0.32 -5.37
CA ILE A 61 -6.77 0.34 -5.49
C ILE A 61 -7.89 -0.70 -5.61
N GLU A 62 -7.73 -1.71 -6.47
CA GLU A 62 -8.69 -2.81 -6.57
C GLU A 62 -8.86 -3.57 -5.24
N ALA A 63 -7.81 -3.68 -4.43
CA ALA A 63 -7.83 -4.31 -3.12
C ALA A 63 -8.40 -3.42 -2.00
N GLY A 64 -8.72 -2.15 -2.28
CA GLY A 64 -9.34 -1.23 -1.33
C GLY A 64 -8.37 -0.38 -0.51
N VAL A 65 -7.18 -0.04 -1.05
CA VAL A 65 -6.31 0.98 -0.43
C VAL A 65 -7.00 2.35 -0.43
N ASP A 66 -6.80 3.14 0.62
CA ASP A 66 -7.50 4.42 0.81
C ASP A 66 -6.77 5.63 0.20
N GLY A 67 -5.50 5.47 -0.15
CA GLY A 67 -4.67 6.52 -0.74
C GLY A 67 -3.46 5.95 -1.48
N VAL A 68 -3.02 6.67 -2.52
CA VAL A 68 -1.81 6.35 -3.29
C VAL A 68 -0.99 7.59 -3.54
N ASP A 69 0.33 7.45 -3.55
CA ASP A 69 1.24 8.51 -4.00
C ASP A 69 1.45 8.44 -5.51
N THR A 70 1.39 9.61 -6.15
CA THR A 70 1.64 9.79 -7.60
C THR A 70 2.51 11.02 -7.82
N ALA A 71 3.05 11.19 -9.02
CA ALA A 71 3.82 12.36 -9.42
C ALA A 71 3.26 12.95 -10.74
N ILE A 72 3.43 14.26 -10.94
CA ILE A 72 3.14 14.90 -12.22
C ILE A 72 4.11 14.39 -13.29
N SER A 73 3.64 14.30 -14.54
CA SER A 73 4.47 13.98 -15.71
C SER A 73 5.34 15.15 -16.16
#